data_AF-A0A440YIW3-F1
#
_entry.id   AF-A0A440YIW3-F1
#
_cell.length_a   1.000
_cell.length_b   1.000
_cell.length_c   1.000
_cell.angle_alpha   90.00
_cell.angle_beta   90.00
_cell.angle_gamma   90.00
#
_symmetry.space_group_name_H-M   'P 1'
#
loop_
_entity.id
_entity.type
_entity.pdbx_description
1 polymer ?
#
loop_
_entity_poly.entity_id
_entity_poly.type
_entity_poly.pdbx_seq_one_letter_code
_entity_poly.pdbx_strand_id
1 'polypeptide(L)'
;MTIQSRQASDSRSAVPPVERPSAKAHVIKADAEAIAVAEKLAAEFARDASKRDRERIWPKEELDAFSQSGLWSINVPKAYGGPELSYVTLSKVITIISAADPSLGQIPQNHLGVVAAIRTVSDEAQKKLLFAEVLSGT
;
A
#
# COMPACT_ATOMS: atom_id res chain seq x y z
N MET A 1 8.50 30.70 -1.32
CA MET A 1 7.85 30.04 -0.18
C MET A 1 6.44 30.61 -0.08
N THR A 2 5.44 29.92 -0.62
CA THR A 2 4.06 30.43 -0.67
C THR A 2 3.34 29.92 0.58
N ILE A 3 3.21 30.78 1.59
CA ILE A 3 2.38 30.50 2.76
C ILE A 3 0.93 30.72 2.32
N GLN A 4 0.17 29.64 2.14
CA GLN A 4 -1.28 29.76 1.97
C GLN A 4 -1.86 30.29 3.28
N SER A 5 -2.32 31.53 3.27
CA SER A 5 -3.08 32.16 4.33
C SER A 5 -4.50 31.59 4.39
N ARG A 6 -4.64 30.30 4.76
CA ARG A 6 -5.94 29.80 5.21
C ARG A 6 -6.14 30.31 6.64
N GLN A 7 -7.11 31.21 6.83
CA GLN A 7 -7.62 31.51 8.17
C GLN A 7 -8.03 30.19 8.81
N ALA A 8 -7.44 29.86 9.96
CA ALA A 8 -7.85 28.71 10.74
C ALA A 8 -9.31 28.95 11.18
N SER A 9 -10.26 28.29 10.53
CA SER A 9 -11.63 28.24 11.05
C SER A 9 -11.56 27.62 12.45
N ASP A 10 -12.16 28.29 13.43
CA ASP A 10 -12.10 28.00 14.86
C ASP A 10 -12.84 26.71 15.29
N SER A 11 -12.98 25.74 14.38
CA SER A 11 -13.48 24.40 14.64
C SER A 11 -12.34 23.40 14.49
N ARG A 12 -11.75 22.99 15.61
CA ARG A 12 -10.93 21.76 15.67
C ARG A 12 -11.86 20.55 15.52
N SER A 13 -12.43 20.37 14.34
CA SER A 13 -13.13 19.13 13.99
C SER A 13 -12.08 18.05 13.78
N ALA A 14 -12.29 16.87 14.38
CA ALA A 14 -11.46 15.72 14.07
C ALA A 14 -11.56 15.39 12.59
N VAL A 15 -10.46 14.92 11.99
CA VAL A 15 -10.48 14.36 10.64
C VAL A 15 -11.30 13.07 10.72
N PRO A 16 -12.39 12.93 9.93
CA PRO A 16 -13.18 11.71 9.95
C PRO A 16 -12.32 10.51 9.52
N PRO A 17 -12.56 9.32 10.09
CA PRO A 17 -11.80 8.13 9.72
C PRO A 17 -12.03 7.74 8.27
N VAL A 18 -11.02 7.16 7.64
CA VAL A 18 -11.18 6.51 6.34
C VAL A 18 -11.94 5.21 6.55
N GLU A 19 -13.02 5.02 5.80
CA GLU A 19 -13.71 3.73 5.74
C GLU A 19 -12.76 2.67 5.25
N ARG A 20 -12.66 1.57 5.99
CA ARG A 20 -11.79 0.45 5.62
C ARG A 20 -12.54 -0.52 4.71
N PRO A 21 -11.83 -1.19 3.77
CA PRO A 21 -12.41 -2.31 3.03
C PRO A 21 -12.98 -3.37 3.99
N SER A 22 -14.16 -3.90 3.69
CA SER A 22 -14.82 -4.94 4.49
C SER A 22 -14.43 -6.37 4.07
N ALA A 23 -13.89 -6.51 2.86
CA ALA A 23 -13.44 -7.78 2.30
C ALA A 23 -11.96 -8.01 2.60
N LYS A 24 -11.59 -9.28 2.78
CA LYS A 24 -10.18 -9.66 2.87
C LYS A 24 -9.48 -9.42 1.53
N ALA A 25 -8.26 -8.90 1.59
CA ALA A 25 -7.41 -8.72 0.44
C ALA A 25 -7.08 -10.07 -0.23
N HIS A 26 -6.78 -10.00 -1.52
CA HIS A 26 -6.24 -11.12 -2.26
C HIS A 26 -4.85 -11.51 -1.73
N VAL A 27 -4.52 -12.81 -1.77
CA VAL A 27 -3.19 -13.31 -1.40
C VAL A 27 -2.50 -13.81 -2.66
N ILE A 28 -1.53 -13.02 -3.12
CA ILE A 28 -0.70 -13.33 -4.29
C ILE A 28 0.18 -14.54 -4.00
N LYS A 29 0.36 -15.43 -4.97
CA LYS A 29 1.08 -16.71 -4.78
C LYS A 29 2.37 -16.81 -5.58
N ALA A 30 2.58 -15.95 -6.57
CA ALA A 30 3.73 -16.03 -7.46
C ALA A 30 4.23 -14.66 -7.96
N ASP A 31 5.51 -14.60 -8.30
CA ASP A 31 6.18 -13.41 -8.84
C ASP A 31 5.49 -12.87 -10.11
N ALA A 32 5.11 -13.75 -11.04
CA ALA A 32 4.44 -13.35 -12.27
C ALA A 32 3.05 -12.75 -12.01
N GLU A 33 2.33 -13.26 -11.01
CA GLU A 33 1.04 -12.72 -10.59
C GLU A 33 1.20 -11.34 -9.97
N ALA A 34 2.19 -11.14 -9.10
CA ALA A 34 2.49 -9.82 -8.52
C ALA A 34 2.76 -8.76 -9.59
N ILE A 35 3.57 -9.11 -10.60
CA ILE A 35 3.90 -8.22 -11.71
C ILE A 35 2.65 -7.91 -12.53
N ALA A 36 1.85 -8.93 -12.90
CA ALA A 36 0.62 -8.72 -13.67
C ALA A 36 -0.41 -7.84 -12.94
N VAL A 37 -0.57 -8.04 -11.62
CA VAL A 37 -1.44 -7.20 -10.79
C VAL A 37 -0.92 -5.76 -10.73
N ALA A 38 0.39 -5.57 -10.58
CA ALA A 38 1.00 -4.25 -10.57
C ALA A 38 0.82 -3.53 -11.92
N GLU A 39 1.00 -4.22 -13.05
CA GLU A 39 0.78 -3.66 -14.40
C GLU A 39 -0.67 -3.25 -14.61
N LYS A 40 -1.63 -4.06 -14.16
CA LYS A 40 -3.06 -3.72 -14.22
C LYS A 40 -3.36 -2.44 -13.43
N LEU A 41 -2.91 -2.37 -12.18
CA LEU A 41 -3.13 -1.18 -11.34
C LEU A 41 -2.42 0.04 -11.90
N ALA A 42 -1.20 -0.10 -12.42
CA ALA A 42 -0.47 0.98 -13.05
C ALA A 42 -1.23 1.59 -14.24
N ALA A 43 -1.85 0.75 -15.09
CA ALA A 43 -2.68 1.22 -16.19
C ALA A 43 -3.91 2.02 -15.70
N GLU A 44 -4.51 1.62 -14.59
CA GLU A 44 -5.63 2.33 -13.97
C GLU A 44 -5.17 3.65 -13.34
N PHE A 45 -4.11 3.64 -12.54
CA PHE A 45 -3.62 4.80 -11.79
C PHE A 45 -3.06 5.92 -12.69
N ALA A 46 -2.41 5.54 -13.80
CA ALA A 46 -1.83 6.49 -14.75
C ALA A 46 -2.86 7.45 -15.38
N ARG A 47 -4.13 7.05 -15.45
CA ARG A 47 -5.21 7.84 -16.08
C ARG A 47 -5.40 9.19 -15.40
N ASP A 48 -5.33 9.21 -14.07
CA ASP A 48 -5.64 10.40 -13.27
C ASP A 48 -4.44 10.89 -12.43
N ALA A 49 -3.27 10.22 -12.50
CA ALA A 49 -2.08 10.58 -11.73
C ALA A 49 -1.70 12.07 -11.82
N SER A 50 -1.59 12.62 -13.03
CA SER A 50 -1.26 14.05 -13.25
C SER A 50 -2.30 15.01 -12.66
N LYS A 51 -3.58 14.63 -12.68
CA LYS A 51 -4.65 15.42 -12.07
C LYS A 51 -4.56 15.34 -10.54
N ARG A 52 -4.40 14.14 -9.99
CA ARG A 52 -4.28 13.92 -8.54
C ARG A 52 -3.12 14.69 -7.94
N ASP A 53 -1.95 14.66 -8.60
CA ASP A 53 -0.77 15.42 -8.18
C ASP A 53 -1.04 16.94 -8.19
N ARG A 54 -1.47 17.48 -9.34
CA ARG A 54 -1.70 18.92 -9.52
C ARG A 54 -2.74 19.48 -8.55
N GLU A 55 -3.82 18.73 -8.33
CA GLU A 55 -4.97 19.15 -7.53
C GLU A 55 -4.88 18.70 -6.07
N ARG A 56 -3.80 18.02 -5.67
CA ARG A 56 -3.59 17.46 -4.32
C ARG A 56 -4.75 16.57 -3.86
N ILE A 57 -5.26 15.77 -4.79
CA ILE A 57 -6.38 14.85 -4.52
C ILE A 57 -5.84 13.67 -3.70
N TRP A 58 -6.52 13.36 -2.61
CA TRP A 58 -6.20 12.20 -1.79
C TRP A 58 -6.62 10.91 -2.50
N PRO A 59 -5.68 9.98 -2.81
CA PRO A 59 -5.99 8.80 -3.62
C PRO A 59 -6.59 7.66 -2.79
N LYS A 60 -7.79 7.87 -2.22
CA LYS A 60 -8.46 6.85 -1.39
C LYS A 60 -8.75 5.58 -2.18
N GLU A 61 -9.35 5.73 -3.37
CA GLU A 61 -9.75 4.60 -4.21
C GLU A 61 -8.56 3.78 -4.70
N GLU A 62 -7.46 4.45 -5.08
CA GLU A 62 -6.24 3.77 -5.52
C GLU A 62 -5.54 3.06 -4.36
N LEU A 63 -5.57 3.65 -3.16
CA LEU A 63 -5.05 2.99 -1.96
C LEU A 63 -5.86 1.75 -1.59
N ASP A 64 -7.19 1.82 -1.67
CA ASP A 64 -8.06 0.67 -1.42
C ASP A 64 -7.84 -0.42 -2.48
N ALA A 65 -7.72 -0.05 -3.77
CA ALA A 65 -7.42 -0.99 -4.84
C ALA A 65 -6.05 -1.66 -4.64
N PHE A 66 -5.01 -0.88 -4.29
CA PHE A 66 -3.68 -1.41 -4.01
C PHE A 66 -3.69 -2.28 -2.73
N SER A 67 -4.45 -1.89 -1.69
CA SER A 67 -4.73 -2.70 -0.49
C SER A 67 -5.29 -4.08 -0.82
N GLN A 68 -6.40 -4.10 -1.55
CA GLN A 68 -7.15 -5.31 -1.84
C GLN A 68 -6.47 -6.19 -2.90
N SER A 69 -5.52 -5.66 -3.67
CA SER A 69 -4.76 -6.41 -4.66
C SER A 69 -3.83 -7.50 -4.10
N GLY A 70 -3.46 -7.38 -2.82
CA GLY A 70 -2.48 -8.26 -2.17
C GLY A 70 -1.02 -7.81 -2.32
N LEU A 71 -0.72 -6.72 -3.03
CA LEU A 71 0.65 -6.26 -3.25
C LEU A 71 1.36 -5.82 -1.96
N TRP A 72 0.62 -5.43 -0.91
CA TRP A 72 1.19 -5.07 0.39
C TRP A 72 1.77 -6.24 1.18
N SER A 73 1.34 -7.47 0.89
CA SER A 73 1.69 -8.64 1.69
C SER A 73 2.70 -9.56 1.00
N ILE A 74 3.23 -9.18 -0.18
CA ILE A 74 4.08 -10.05 -1.01
C ILE A 74 5.39 -10.50 -0.33
N ASN A 75 5.87 -9.77 0.68
CA ASN A 75 7.07 -10.11 1.44
C ASN A 75 6.78 -10.77 2.80
N VAL A 76 5.52 -11.05 3.13
CA VAL A 76 5.15 -11.80 4.35
C VAL A 76 5.72 -13.22 4.26
N PRO A 77 6.41 -13.74 5.31
CA PRO A 77 7.06 -15.04 5.23
C PRO A 77 6.08 -16.22 5.06
N LYS A 78 6.52 -17.26 4.35
CA LYS A 78 5.70 -18.47 4.10
C LYS A 78 5.29 -19.19 5.38
N ALA A 79 6.13 -19.14 6.40
CA ALA A 79 5.85 -19.70 7.73
C ALA A 79 4.59 -19.10 8.39
N TYR A 80 4.16 -17.91 7.96
CA TYR A 80 2.96 -17.22 8.45
C TYR A 80 1.85 -17.16 7.38
N GLY A 81 1.92 -18.01 6.35
CA GLY A 81 0.92 -18.10 5.29
C GLY A 81 1.07 -17.05 4.18
N GLY A 82 2.16 -16.28 4.18
CA GLY A 82 2.43 -15.27 3.16
C GLY A 82 3.18 -15.79 1.94
N PRO A 83 3.36 -14.95 0.92
CA PRO A 83 3.94 -15.35 -0.35
C PRO A 83 5.48 -15.48 -0.31
N GLU A 84 6.13 -14.65 0.51
CA GLU A 84 7.59 -14.50 0.63
C GLU A 84 8.28 -14.40 -0.74
N LEU A 85 7.76 -13.51 -1.61
CA LEU A 85 8.31 -13.28 -2.94
C LEU A 85 9.69 -12.61 -2.85
N SER A 86 10.45 -12.70 -3.94
CA SER A 86 11.79 -12.14 -4.01
C SER A 86 11.80 -10.62 -3.91
N TYR A 87 12.88 -10.05 -3.34
CA TYR A 87 13.10 -8.60 -3.36
C TYR A 87 13.23 -8.03 -4.79
N VAL A 88 13.63 -8.86 -5.76
CA VAL A 88 13.61 -8.51 -7.19
C VAL A 88 12.19 -8.22 -7.64
N THR A 89 11.23 -9.09 -7.31
CA THR A 89 9.82 -8.89 -7.65
C THR A 89 9.23 -7.69 -6.91
N LEU A 90 9.53 -7.54 -5.62
CA LEU A 90 9.12 -6.35 -4.86
C LEU A 90 9.63 -5.06 -5.52
N SER A 91 10.92 -5.00 -5.91
CA SER A 91 11.46 -3.81 -6.58
C SER A 91 10.80 -3.52 -7.93
N LYS A 92 10.43 -4.58 -8.68
CA LYS A 92 9.72 -4.45 -9.97
C LYS A 92 8.31 -3.91 -9.77
N VAL A 93 7.57 -4.43 -8.79
CA VAL A 93 6.24 -3.93 -8.42
C VAL A 93 6.30 -2.44 -8.10
N ILE A 94 7.22 -2.02 -7.23
CA ILE A 94 7.36 -0.61 -6.88
C ILE A 94 7.74 0.22 -8.10
N THR A 95 8.65 -0.26 -8.95
CA THR A 95 9.04 0.44 -10.19
C THR A 95 7.85 0.66 -11.12
N ILE A 96 7.01 -0.37 -11.31
CA ILE A 96 5.82 -0.32 -12.18
C ILE A 96 4.82 0.71 -11.64
N ILE A 97 4.52 0.66 -10.34
CA ILE A 97 3.56 1.58 -9.73
C ILE A 97 4.10 3.02 -9.73
N SER A 98 5.37 3.23 -9.36
CA SER A 98 6.01 4.55 -9.38
C SER A 98 6.06 5.16 -10.79
N ALA A 99 6.20 4.35 -11.84
CA ALA A 99 6.19 4.83 -13.22
C ALA A 99 4.82 5.34 -13.66
N ALA A 100 3.73 4.74 -13.15
CA ALA A 100 2.37 5.22 -13.38
C ALA A 100 2.00 6.41 -12.50
N ASP A 101 2.38 6.36 -11.23
CA ASP A 101 2.14 7.40 -10.24
C ASP A 101 3.23 7.39 -9.14
N PRO A 102 4.15 8.38 -9.15
CA PRO A 102 5.22 8.46 -8.17
C PRO A 102 4.74 8.63 -6.72
N SER A 103 3.60 9.30 -6.50
CA SER A 103 3.04 9.48 -5.16
C SER A 103 2.53 8.15 -4.62
N LEU A 104 1.80 7.37 -5.43
CA LEU A 104 1.35 6.04 -5.04
C LEU A 104 2.50 5.06 -4.87
N GLY A 105 3.56 5.14 -5.67
CA GLY A 105 4.74 4.29 -5.51
C GLY A 105 5.56 4.59 -4.25
N GLN A 106 5.47 5.80 -3.69
CA GLN A 106 6.16 6.18 -2.46
C GLN A 106 5.46 5.64 -1.21
N ILE A 107 4.11 5.65 -1.18
CA ILE A 107 3.33 5.30 0.00
C ILE A 107 3.67 3.89 0.56
N PRO A 108 3.90 2.85 -0.28
CA PRO A 108 4.26 1.52 0.20
C PRO A 108 5.58 1.37 0.95
N GLN A 109 6.50 2.32 0.78
CA GLN A 109 7.86 2.20 1.33
C GLN A 109 7.87 2.06 2.86
N ASN A 110 7.05 2.83 3.57
CA ASN A 110 6.97 2.75 5.03
C ASN A 110 6.40 1.40 5.51
N HIS A 111 5.38 0.88 4.82
CA HIS A 111 4.81 -0.42 5.15
C HIS A 111 5.82 -1.54 4.99
N LEU A 112 6.59 -1.54 3.89
CA LEU A 112 7.64 -2.55 3.69
C LEU A 112 8.67 -2.54 4.82
N GLY A 113 9.02 -1.36 5.33
CA GLY A 113 9.84 -1.19 6.52
C GLY A 113 9.19 -1.79 7.77
N VAL A 114 7.89 -1.57 7.99
CA VAL A 114 7.14 -2.14 9.11
C VAL A 114 7.05 -3.66 9.02
N VAL A 115 6.77 -4.23 7.84
CA VAL A 115 6.73 -5.69 7.64
C VAL A 115 8.10 -6.31 7.92
N ALA A 116 9.19 -5.65 7.50
CA ALA A 116 10.54 -6.07 7.85
C ALA A 116 10.80 -5.99 9.37
N ALA A 117 10.34 -4.92 10.04
CA ALA A 117 10.46 -4.77 11.48
C ALA A 117 9.73 -5.89 12.23
N ILE A 118 8.49 -6.24 11.84
CA ILE A 118 7.75 -7.37 12.42
C ILE A 118 8.59 -8.65 12.36
N ARG A 119 9.27 -8.90 11.22
CA ARG A 119 10.13 -10.08 11.07
C ARG A 119 11.30 -10.08 12.06
N THR A 120 11.91 -8.93 12.33
CA THR A 120 13.19 -8.83 13.03
C THR A 120 13.09 -8.51 14.52
N VAL A 121 12.04 -7.80 14.96
CA VAL A 121 11.94 -7.31 16.35
C VAL A 121 10.75 -7.84 17.14
N SER A 122 9.85 -8.59 16.51
CA SER A 122 8.68 -9.16 17.20
C SER A 122 8.95 -10.55 17.77
N ASP A 123 8.22 -10.91 18.82
CA ASP A 123 8.13 -12.30 19.29
C ASP A 123 7.21 -13.15 18.39
N GLU A 124 7.17 -14.47 18.60
CA GLU A 124 6.38 -15.38 17.76
C GLU A 124 4.87 -15.16 17.84
N ALA A 125 4.34 -14.72 18.98
CA ALA A 125 2.91 -14.43 19.10
C ALA A 125 2.55 -13.17 18.30
N GLN A 126 3.38 -12.13 18.41
CA GLN A 126 3.27 -10.90 17.64
C GLN A 126 3.42 -11.14 16.14
N LYS A 127 4.39 -11.94 15.69
CA LYS A 127 4.55 -12.26 14.26
C LYS A 127 3.31 -12.95 13.70
N LYS A 128 2.77 -13.96 14.40
CA LYS A 128 1.56 -14.67 13.96
C LYS A 128 0.36 -13.73 13.82
N LEU A 129 0.16 -12.86 14.80
CA LEU A 129 -0.92 -11.88 14.77
C LEU A 129 -0.73 -10.86 13.65
N LEU A 130 0.41 -10.16 13.65
CA LEU A 130 0.63 -9.01 12.78
C LEU A 130 0.75 -9.41 11.30
N PHE A 131 1.38 -10.55 10.99
CA PHE A 131 1.41 -11.03 9.60
C PHE A 131 0.03 -11.48 9.11
N ALA A 132 -0.83 -12.03 9.99
CA ALA A 132 -2.20 -12.33 9.63
C ALA A 132 -3.02 -11.06 9.32
N GLU A 133 -2.79 -9.97 10.05
CA GLU A 133 -3.40 -8.66 9.76
C GLU A 133 -2.87 -8.05 8.45
N VAL A 134 -1.58 -8.18 8.16
CA VAL A 134 -1.02 -7.73 6.87
C VAL A 134 -1.63 -8.51 5.70
N LEU A 135 -1.90 -9.81 5.88
CA LEU A 135 -2.55 -10.65 4.87
C LEU A 135 -4.05 -10.39 4.74
N SER A 136 -4.73 -9.93 5.79
CA SER A 136 -6.16 -9.62 5.74
C SER A 136 -6.45 -8.34 4.95
N GLY A 137 -5.58 -7.32 5.05
CA GLY A 137 -5.69 -6.07 4.29
C GLY A 137 -6.97 -5.26 4.59
N THR A 138 -7.55 -5.43 5.78
CA THR A 138 -8.78 -4.77 6.26
C THR A 138 -8.54 -3.85 7.46
#